data_AF-A0A6J7KHV7-F1
#
_entry.id   AF-A0A6J7KHV7-F1
#
_cell.length_a   1.000
_cell.length_b   1.000
_cell.length_c   1.000
_cell.angle_alpha   90.00
_cell.angle_beta   90.00
_cell.angle_gamma   90.00
#
_symmetry.space_group_name_H-M   'P 1'
#
loop_
_entity.id
_entity.type
_entity.pdbx_description
1 polymer ?
#
loop_
_entity_poly.entity_id
_entity_poly.type
_entity_poly.pdbx_seq_one_letter_code
_entity_poly.pdbx_strand_id
1 'polypeptide(L)'
;MVNTIGGLKGFIRGYGMFWDRTEVDWAPGAGNADQYRLLGRIGERRPRLQVCDFRAQRSIYVLYDDHGPYYVGLARDQDIGNRLRDHTRNHHSDRWDRFSWFGFRRVLSGQMADGTQRLGIVPARLLANSDHTIGDIEALLIQTLGTYRTGNRQQMRFASAQRWEQVRKDQRGTYLDRVAP
;
A
#
# COMPACT_ATOMS: atom_id res chain seq x y z
N MET A 1 -17.32 9.45 -30.47
CA MET A 1 -16.15 8.60 -30.18
C MET A 1 -16.27 8.11 -28.76
N VAL A 2 -16.58 6.82 -28.58
CA VAL A 2 -16.58 6.18 -27.27
C VAL A 2 -15.12 6.03 -26.86
N ASN A 3 -14.71 6.71 -25.79
CA ASN A 3 -13.35 6.59 -25.26
C ASN A 3 -13.25 5.20 -24.62
N THR A 4 -12.70 4.24 -25.36
CA THR A 4 -12.41 2.90 -24.86
C THR A 4 -11.39 3.06 -23.74
N ILE A 5 -11.87 3.03 -22.49
CA ILE A 5 -11.01 2.97 -21.31
C ILE A 5 -10.27 1.64 -21.45
N GLY A 6 -9.03 1.68 -21.97
CA GLY A 6 -8.17 0.52 -22.05
C GLY A 6 -8.20 -0.16 -20.68
N GLY A 7 -8.76 -1.38 -20.64
CA GLY A 7 -9.00 -2.08 -19.38
C GLY A 7 -7.71 -2.10 -18.58
N LEU A 8 -7.76 -1.50 -17.38
CA LEU A 8 -6.60 -1.40 -16.52
C LEU A 8 -6.01 -2.81 -16.32
N LYS A 9 -4.81 -3.02 -16.82
CA LYS A 9 -4.09 -4.30 -16.79
C LYS A 9 -3.81 -4.67 -15.33
N GLY A 10 -4.17 -5.87 -14.89
CA GLY A 10 -3.94 -6.37 -13.52
C GLY A 10 -4.95 -5.86 -12.49
N PHE A 11 -4.96 -6.43 -11.29
CA PHE A 11 -5.83 -6.05 -10.17
C PHE A 11 -5.12 -5.26 -9.07
N ILE A 12 -3.79 -5.36 -8.99
CA ILE A 12 -2.98 -4.55 -8.07
C ILE A 12 -2.77 -3.16 -8.71
N ARG A 13 -3.07 -2.10 -7.96
CA ARG A 13 -2.97 -0.70 -8.41
C ARG A 13 -1.85 0.07 -7.73
N GLY A 14 -1.51 -0.31 -6.52
CA GLY A 14 -0.37 0.22 -5.80
C GLY A 14 0.07 -0.73 -4.71
N TYR A 15 1.32 -0.66 -4.31
CA TYR A 15 1.86 -1.53 -3.27
C TYR A 15 2.95 -0.84 -2.46
N GLY A 16 3.08 -1.24 -1.20
CA GLY A 16 4.19 -0.90 -0.31
C GLY A 16 4.90 -2.18 0.10
N MET A 17 6.23 -2.15 0.16
CA MET A 17 7.05 -3.33 0.48
C MET A 17 7.82 -3.09 1.77
N PHE A 18 7.72 -4.02 2.71
CA PHE A 18 8.51 -4.06 3.95
C PHE A 18 8.48 -2.76 4.74
N TRP A 19 7.30 -2.13 4.83
CA TRP A 19 7.09 -0.98 5.68
C TRP A 19 7.27 -1.38 7.14
N ASP A 20 7.93 -0.53 7.91
CA ASP A 20 8.26 -0.76 9.31
C ASP A 20 7.03 -0.44 10.18
N ARG A 21 6.68 -1.37 11.08
CA ARG A 21 5.53 -1.18 12.00
C ARG A 21 5.76 -0.01 12.95
N THR A 22 7.01 0.24 13.35
CA THR A 22 7.38 1.24 14.35
C THR A 22 7.30 2.66 13.80
N GLU A 23 7.39 2.79 12.48
CA GLU A 23 7.27 4.05 11.74
C GLU A 23 5.81 4.48 11.50
N VAL A 24 4.84 3.71 12.01
CA VAL A 24 3.42 4.06 12.00
C VAL A 24 2.99 4.42 13.40
N ASP A 25 2.40 5.61 13.57
CA ASP A 25 1.79 5.98 14.84
C ASP A 25 0.38 5.37 14.96
N TRP A 26 0.27 4.22 15.62
CA TRP A 26 -1.00 3.46 15.75
C TRP A 26 -1.98 4.04 16.76
N ALA A 27 -1.54 4.94 17.65
CA ALA A 27 -2.37 5.55 18.69
C ALA A 27 -1.92 6.98 19.04
N PRO A 28 -1.95 7.92 18.08
CA PRO A 28 -1.38 9.27 18.22
C PRO A 28 -2.07 10.21 19.24
N GLY A 29 -3.12 9.77 19.94
CA GLY A 29 -3.86 10.59 20.91
C GLY A 29 -5.14 11.23 20.36
N ALA A 30 -5.77 12.09 21.16
CA ALA A 30 -7.04 12.75 20.83
C ALA A 30 -6.79 14.17 20.30
N GLY A 31 -6.74 14.33 18.98
CA GLY A 31 -6.59 15.62 18.30
C GLY A 31 -6.78 15.51 16.78
N ASN A 32 -7.22 16.58 16.12
CA ASN A 32 -7.41 16.60 14.66
C ASN A 32 -6.08 16.50 13.89
N ALA A 33 -5.00 17.06 14.45
CA ALA A 33 -3.63 16.95 13.92
C ALA A 33 -3.03 15.54 14.13
N ASP A 34 -3.50 14.85 15.18
CA ASP A 34 -3.00 13.57 15.69
C ASP A 34 -3.84 12.40 15.19
N GLN A 35 -4.31 12.44 13.94
CA GLN A 35 -5.00 11.28 13.41
C GLN A 35 -4.00 10.17 13.07
N TYR A 36 -4.33 8.92 13.41
CA TYR A 36 -3.65 7.72 12.90
C TYR A 36 -3.58 7.82 11.37
N ARG A 37 -2.41 7.62 10.74
CA ARG A 37 -2.25 7.69 9.27
C ARG A 37 -1.34 6.55 8.79
N LEU A 38 -1.58 6.08 7.58
CA LEU A 38 -0.73 5.10 6.90
C LEU A 38 -0.19 5.73 5.62
N LEU A 39 0.77 6.64 5.77
CA LEU A 39 1.25 7.48 4.67
C LEU A 39 2.30 6.77 3.84
N GLY A 40 2.11 6.80 2.52
CA GLY A 40 3.13 6.48 1.54
C GLY A 40 3.41 7.67 0.63
N ARG A 41 4.58 7.67 0.00
CA ARG A 41 4.97 8.67 -1.00
C ARG A 41 5.55 8.08 -2.28
N ILE A 42 5.49 8.88 -3.33
CA ILE A 42 6.29 8.75 -4.55
C ILE A 42 7.12 10.03 -4.69
N GLY A 43 8.41 9.88 -4.98
CA GLY A 43 9.35 11.00 -5.03
C GLY A 43 9.59 11.66 -3.67
N GLU A 44 10.47 12.65 -3.65
CA GLU A 44 10.87 13.35 -2.42
C GLU A 44 10.58 14.86 -2.46
N ARG A 45 10.48 15.43 -3.68
CA ARG A 45 10.36 16.87 -3.95
C ARG A 45 9.36 17.13 -5.07
N ARG A 46 8.73 18.31 -5.04
CA ARG A 46 7.86 18.78 -6.13
C ARG A 46 8.62 18.91 -7.46
N PRO A 47 7.95 18.77 -8.62
CA PRO A 47 6.52 18.44 -8.80
C PRO A 47 6.22 16.93 -8.75
N ARG A 48 7.24 16.08 -8.58
CA ARG A 48 7.08 14.61 -8.61
C ARG A 48 6.57 14.03 -7.29
N LEU A 49 6.62 14.81 -6.21
CA LEU A 49 6.17 14.39 -4.90
C LEU A 49 4.66 14.13 -4.89
N GLN A 50 4.28 12.92 -4.51
CA GLN A 50 2.92 12.54 -4.17
C GLN A 50 2.94 11.91 -2.80
N VAL A 51 1.95 12.22 -1.96
CA VAL A 51 1.75 11.60 -0.65
C VAL A 51 0.32 11.09 -0.62
N CYS A 52 0.08 9.87 -0.13
CA CYS A 52 -1.25 9.28 -0.05
C CYS A 52 -1.41 8.57 1.29
N ASP A 53 -2.62 8.67 1.88
CA ASP A 53 -3.01 7.91 3.06
C ASP A 53 -3.68 6.59 2.65
N PHE A 54 -3.00 5.48 2.92
CA PHE A 54 -3.43 4.14 2.54
C PHE A 54 -4.31 3.45 3.57
N ARG A 55 -4.68 4.11 4.67
CA ARG A 55 -5.55 3.49 5.71
C ARG A 55 -6.80 2.87 5.12
N ALA A 56 -7.42 3.56 4.15
CA ALA A 56 -8.68 3.17 3.49
C ALA A 56 -8.47 2.24 2.27
N GLN A 57 -7.30 1.65 2.09
CA GLN A 57 -7.04 0.75 0.99
C GLN A 57 -7.71 -0.62 1.21
N ARG A 58 -8.14 -1.27 0.10
CA ARG A 58 -8.50 -2.70 0.08
C ARG A 58 -7.33 -3.47 -0.49
N SER A 59 -6.89 -4.53 0.17
CA SER A 59 -5.60 -5.13 -0.17
C SER A 59 -5.46 -6.58 0.29
N ILE A 60 -4.54 -7.29 -0.34
CA ILE A 60 -3.80 -8.37 0.32
C ILE A 60 -2.62 -7.73 1.06
N TYR A 61 -2.30 -8.22 2.25
CA TYR A 61 -1.13 -7.78 3.00
C TYR A 61 -0.39 -8.98 3.58
N VAL A 62 0.91 -8.79 3.79
CA VAL A 62 1.81 -9.78 4.38
C VAL A 62 2.49 -9.14 5.57
N LEU A 63 2.44 -9.82 6.72
CA LEU A 63 3.21 -9.48 7.90
C LEU A 63 4.49 -10.32 7.91
N TYR A 64 5.60 -9.71 8.29
CA TYR A 64 6.90 -10.35 8.33
C TYR A 64 7.47 -10.30 9.73
N ASP A 65 8.19 -11.35 10.11
CA ASP A 65 9.10 -11.37 11.25
C ASP A 65 10.56 -11.40 10.76
N ASP A 66 11.49 -11.75 11.64
CA ASP A 66 12.92 -11.88 11.33
C ASP A 66 13.24 -13.04 10.37
N HIS A 67 12.36 -14.04 10.26
CA HIS A 67 12.57 -15.23 9.44
C HIS A 67 11.92 -15.11 8.05
N GLY A 68 10.93 -14.24 7.89
CA GLY A 68 10.30 -13.98 6.61
C GLY A 68 8.79 -13.71 6.72
N PRO A 69 7.99 -14.09 5.70
CA PRO A 69 6.54 -13.97 5.76
C PRO A 69 5.98 -14.82 6.91
N TYR A 70 5.35 -14.15 7.88
CA TYR A 70 4.72 -14.78 9.03
C TYR A 70 3.22 -15.01 8.80
N TYR A 71 2.54 -14.05 8.18
CA TYR A 71 1.08 -14.09 8.01
C TYR A 71 0.65 -13.37 6.74
N VAL A 72 -0.35 -13.92 6.05
CA VAL A 72 -1.00 -13.28 4.89
C VAL A 72 -2.47 -13.05 5.22
N GLY A 73 -2.95 -11.83 4.99
CA GLY A 73 -4.34 -11.45 5.24
C GLY A 73 -4.98 -10.71 4.08
N LEU A 74 -6.32 -10.70 4.09
CA LEU A 74 -7.14 -9.97 3.13
C LEU A 74 -7.96 -8.89 3.84
N ALA A 75 -7.82 -7.64 3.39
CA ALA A 75 -8.59 -6.48 3.83
C ALA A 75 -9.64 -6.14 2.74
N ARG A 76 -10.68 -6.97 2.61
CA ARG A 76 -11.78 -6.78 1.64
C ARG A 76 -12.93 -5.96 2.20
N ASP A 77 -13.42 -6.35 3.37
CA ASP A 77 -14.65 -5.78 3.97
C ASP A 77 -14.33 -4.63 4.93
N GLN A 78 -13.16 -4.69 5.58
CA GLN A 78 -12.59 -3.62 6.38
C GLN A 78 -11.29 -3.11 5.76
N ASP A 79 -10.92 -1.85 6.05
CA ASP A 79 -9.76 -1.23 5.40
C ASP A 79 -8.45 -1.77 5.99
N ILE A 80 -7.37 -1.74 5.21
CA ILE A 80 -6.07 -2.28 5.65
C ILE A 80 -5.57 -1.60 6.93
N GLY A 81 -5.78 -0.29 7.07
CA GLY A 81 -5.32 0.45 8.25
C GLY A 81 -5.91 -0.12 9.53
N ASN A 82 -7.21 -0.44 9.52
CA ASN A 82 -7.86 -1.07 10.68
C ASN A 82 -7.34 -2.49 10.91
N ARG A 83 -7.20 -3.33 9.86
CA ARG A 83 -6.63 -4.69 10.01
C ARG A 83 -5.24 -4.65 10.64
N LEU A 84 -4.34 -3.81 10.13
CA LEU A 84 -2.98 -3.71 10.66
C LEU A 84 -2.98 -3.18 12.09
N ARG A 85 -3.85 -2.21 12.39
CA ARG A 85 -4.02 -1.68 13.76
C ARG A 85 -4.57 -2.72 14.73
N ASP A 86 -5.47 -3.61 14.29
CA ASP A 86 -5.96 -4.72 15.10
C ASP A 86 -4.82 -5.71 15.39
N HIS A 87 -3.95 -5.96 14.39
CA HIS A 87 -2.77 -6.82 14.51
C HIS A 87 -1.67 -6.30 15.43
N THR A 88 -1.75 -5.05 15.90
CA THR A 88 -0.86 -4.55 16.97
C THR A 88 -1.36 -4.90 18.36
N ARG A 89 -2.57 -5.46 18.50
CA ARG A 89 -3.22 -5.70 19.82
C ARG A 89 -3.76 -7.11 20.00
N ASN A 90 -3.85 -7.88 18.92
CA ASN A 90 -4.35 -9.25 18.96
C ASN A 90 -3.20 -10.26 19.09
N HIS A 91 -3.49 -11.54 18.85
CA HIS A 91 -2.52 -12.63 18.95
C HIS A 91 -1.31 -12.54 17.99
N HIS A 92 -1.28 -11.57 17.07
CA HIS A 92 -0.13 -11.26 16.23
C HIS A 92 0.77 -10.13 16.77
N SER A 93 0.38 -9.43 17.85
CA SER A 93 0.99 -8.16 18.31
C SER A 93 2.52 -8.14 18.36
N ASP A 94 3.16 -9.25 18.72
CA ASP A 94 4.61 -9.32 18.94
C ASP A 94 5.30 -10.30 17.99
N ARG A 95 4.65 -10.60 16.86
CA ARG A 95 5.10 -11.62 15.90
C ARG A 95 5.41 -11.06 14.52
N TRP A 96 5.45 -9.74 14.37
CA TRP A 96 5.81 -9.10 13.12
C TRP A 96 6.43 -7.73 13.35
N ASP A 97 7.41 -7.36 12.54
CA ASP A 97 8.11 -6.08 12.60
C ASP A 97 7.91 -5.23 11.33
N ARG A 98 7.57 -5.90 10.23
CA ARG A 98 7.38 -5.29 8.92
C ARG A 98 6.12 -5.79 8.25
N PHE A 99 5.63 -5.03 7.28
CA PHE A 99 4.50 -5.44 6.46
C PHE A 99 4.62 -4.95 5.02
N SER A 100 4.07 -5.74 4.10
CA SER A 100 3.87 -5.36 2.70
C SER A 100 2.37 -5.35 2.42
N TRP A 101 1.93 -4.50 1.51
CA TRP A 101 0.53 -4.40 1.11
C TRP A 101 0.40 -4.24 -0.39
N PHE A 102 -0.65 -4.84 -0.95
CA PHE A 102 -0.93 -4.89 -2.38
C PHE A 102 -2.39 -4.46 -2.59
N GLY A 103 -2.57 -3.19 -2.98
CA GLY A 103 -3.84 -2.49 -2.97
C GLY A 103 -4.60 -2.54 -4.28
N PHE A 104 -5.94 -2.55 -4.18
CA PHE A 104 -6.88 -2.68 -5.30
C PHE A 104 -7.48 -1.34 -5.73
N ARG A 105 -7.51 -0.34 -4.83
CA ARG A 105 -7.93 1.03 -5.13
C ARG A 105 -6.78 1.78 -5.76
N ARG A 106 -7.03 2.39 -6.92
CA ARG A 106 -6.07 3.29 -7.57
C ARG A 106 -5.89 4.59 -6.77
N VAL A 107 -4.70 5.16 -6.84
CA VAL A 107 -4.46 6.54 -6.42
C VAL A 107 -4.90 7.45 -7.57
N LEU A 108 -5.73 8.43 -7.27
CA LEU A 108 -6.25 9.41 -8.23
C LEU A 108 -5.31 10.62 -8.31
N SER A 109 -5.36 11.37 -9.40
CA SER A 109 -4.56 12.59 -9.59
C SER A 109 -5.01 13.79 -8.76
N GLY A 110 -6.20 13.74 -8.16
CA GLY A 110 -6.75 14.81 -7.35
C GLY A 110 -6.30 14.72 -5.89
N GLN A 111 -5.90 15.87 -5.34
CA GLN A 111 -5.53 16.01 -3.93
C GLN A 111 -6.76 16.27 -3.05
N MET A 112 -6.70 15.81 -1.80
CA MET A 112 -7.61 16.17 -0.72
C MET A 112 -7.24 17.54 -0.14
N ALA A 113 -8.03 18.04 0.80
CA ALA A 113 -7.81 19.34 1.44
C ALA A 113 -6.43 19.45 2.12
N ASP A 114 -5.87 18.34 2.60
CA ASP A 114 -4.54 18.26 3.21
C ASP A 114 -3.40 18.04 2.19
N GLY A 115 -3.68 18.15 0.88
CA GLY A 115 -2.69 17.96 -0.18
C GLY A 115 -2.38 16.50 -0.52
N THR A 116 -2.87 15.53 0.25
CA THR A 116 -2.64 14.11 -0.04
C THR A 116 -3.50 13.61 -1.21
N GLN A 117 -3.02 12.63 -1.96
CA GLN A 117 -3.74 12.02 -3.07
C GLN A 117 -4.94 11.21 -2.58
N ARG A 118 -6.04 11.24 -3.35
CA ARG A 118 -7.26 10.50 -3.04
C ARG A 118 -7.22 9.05 -3.55
N LEU A 119 -7.67 8.10 -2.74
CA LEU A 119 -7.94 6.73 -3.20
C LEU A 119 -9.28 6.66 -3.96
N GLY A 120 -9.31 5.95 -5.08
CA GLY A 120 -10.53 5.64 -5.81
C GLY A 120 -11.34 4.51 -5.18
N ILE A 121 -12.43 4.12 -5.84
CA ILE A 121 -13.20 2.92 -5.47
C ILE A 121 -12.53 1.65 -5.99
N VAL A 122 -12.88 0.50 -5.40
CA VAL A 122 -12.50 -0.80 -5.96
C VAL A 122 -13.32 -1.04 -7.23
N PRO A 123 -12.69 -1.45 -8.36
CA PRO A 123 -13.43 -1.81 -9.56
C PRO A 123 -14.42 -2.97 -9.30
N ALA A 124 -15.63 -2.88 -9.85
CA ALA A 124 -16.66 -3.92 -9.70
C ALA A 124 -16.24 -5.29 -10.26
N ARG A 125 -15.36 -5.30 -11.26
CA ARG A 125 -14.73 -6.52 -11.81
C ARG A 125 -13.23 -6.41 -11.64
N LEU A 126 -12.71 -7.07 -10.61
CA LEU A 126 -11.29 -7.02 -10.28
C LEU A 126 -10.43 -7.91 -11.21
N LEU A 127 -10.99 -9.04 -11.65
CA LEU A 127 -10.28 -10.10 -12.39
C LEU A 127 -10.71 -10.18 -13.86
N ALA A 128 -11.02 -9.05 -14.50
CA ALA A 128 -11.62 -9.05 -15.84
C ALA A 128 -10.67 -9.52 -16.96
N ASN A 129 -9.36 -9.51 -16.74
CA ASN A 129 -8.34 -9.88 -17.73
C ASN A 129 -7.36 -10.92 -17.15
N SER A 130 -7.37 -12.14 -17.68
CA SER A 130 -6.68 -13.32 -17.13
C SER A 130 -5.15 -13.19 -17.12
N ASP A 131 -4.52 -12.77 -18.23
CA ASP A 131 -3.05 -12.77 -18.36
C ASP A 131 -2.39 -11.79 -17.38
N HIS A 132 -2.95 -10.59 -17.24
CA HIS A 132 -2.44 -9.62 -16.29
C HIS A 132 -2.76 -9.97 -14.84
N THR A 133 -3.84 -10.72 -14.61
CA THR A 133 -4.16 -11.26 -13.28
C THR A 133 -3.13 -12.32 -12.87
N ILE A 134 -2.77 -13.21 -13.79
CA ILE A 134 -1.73 -14.23 -13.57
C ILE A 134 -0.39 -13.56 -13.26
N GLY A 135 0.00 -12.54 -14.04
CA GLY A 135 1.22 -11.78 -13.78
C GLY A 135 1.23 -11.07 -12.42
N ASP A 136 0.10 -10.51 -11.99
CA ASP A 136 -0.01 -9.90 -10.65
C ASP A 136 0.07 -10.95 -9.53
N ILE A 137 -0.50 -12.14 -9.71
CA ILE A 137 -0.38 -13.25 -8.76
C ILE A 137 1.08 -13.69 -8.66
N GLU A 138 1.76 -13.89 -9.79
CA GLU A 138 3.16 -14.30 -9.82
C GLU A 138 4.07 -13.24 -9.18
N ALA A 139 3.88 -11.96 -9.50
CA ALA A 139 4.60 -10.86 -8.87
C ALA A 139 4.36 -10.83 -7.35
N LEU A 140 3.12 -11.02 -6.89
CA LEU A 140 2.81 -11.13 -5.46
C LEU A 140 3.57 -12.31 -4.83
N LEU A 141 3.54 -13.50 -5.42
CA LEU A 141 4.24 -14.67 -4.91
C LEU A 141 5.76 -14.46 -4.85
N ILE A 142 6.37 -13.88 -5.89
CA ILE A 142 7.82 -13.61 -5.92
C ILE A 142 8.21 -12.59 -4.84
N GLN A 143 7.45 -11.51 -4.71
CA GLN A 143 7.73 -10.44 -3.76
C GLN A 143 7.53 -10.90 -2.31
N THR A 144 6.55 -11.78 -2.07
CA THR A 144 6.24 -12.28 -0.74
C THR A 144 7.18 -13.40 -0.32
N LEU A 145 7.43 -14.40 -1.17
CA LEU A 145 8.31 -15.53 -0.87
C LEU A 145 9.81 -15.21 -1.02
N GLY A 146 10.17 -14.03 -1.51
CA GLY A 146 11.57 -13.61 -1.66
C GLY A 146 12.36 -14.43 -2.70
N THR A 147 11.68 -15.16 -3.60
CA THR A 147 12.30 -16.10 -4.55
C THR A 147 13.20 -15.42 -5.58
N TYR A 148 13.12 -14.09 -5.70
CA TYR A 148 14.08 -13.31 -6.49
C TYR A 148 15.53 -13.42 -5.98
N ARG A 149 15.73 -13.80 -4.71
CA ARG A 149 17.05 -14.01 -4.12
C ARG A 149 17.65 -15.39 -4.41
N THR A 150 16.83 -16.38 -4.80
CA THR A 150 17.24 -17.79 -4.86
C THR A 150 17.16 -18.40 -6.26
N GLY A 151 16.20 -18.00 -7.10
CA GLY A 151 16.03 -18.60 -8.44
C GLY A 151 15.44 -17.67 -9.50
N ASN A 152 14.62 -16.70 -9.11
CA ASN A 152 13.97 -15.79 -10.06
C ASN A 152 14.87 -14.60 -10.38
N ARG A 153 15.70 -14.74 -11.42
CA ARG A 153 16.69 -13.72 -11.83
C ARG A 153 16.06 -12.44 -12.39
N GLN A 154 14.80 -12.46 -12.83
CA GLN A 154 14.05 -11.26 -13.20
C GLN A 154 13.27 -10.74 -11.99
N GLN A 155 13.56 -9.52 -11.55
CA GLN A 155 12.69 -8.78 -10.62
C GLN A 155 11.36 -8.50 -11.32
N MET A 156 10.40 -9.40 -11.20
CA MET A 156 9.07 -9.15 -11.67
C MET A 156 8.45 -7.99 -10.90
N ARG A 157 8.12 -6.95 -11.66
CA ARG A 157 7.40 -5.76 -11.19
C ARG A 157 5.96 -5.92 -11.63
N PHE A 158 5.01 -5.56 -10.77
CA PHE A 158 3.61 -5.41 -11.17
C PHE A 158 3.54 -4.48 -12.38
N ALA A 159 3.03 -4.98 -13.52
CA ALA A 159 3.12 -4.28 -14.80
C ALA A 159 2.37 -2.94 -14.82
N SER A 160 1.42 -2.75 -13.90
CA SER A 160 0.55 -1.56 -13.87
C SER A 160 0.28 -1.04 -12.45
N ALA A 161 1.09 -1.46 -11.47
CA ALA A 161 0.98 -0.97 -10.10
C ALA A 161 2.15 -0.04 -9.74
N GLN A 162 1.86 0.99 -8.95
CA GLN A 162 2.87 1.90 -8.45
C GLN A 162 3.42 1.45 -7.09
N ARG A 163 4.74 1.45 -6.93
CA ARG A 163 5.37 1.25 -5.62
C ARG A 163 5.35 2.55 -4.83
N TRP A 164 4.92 2.47 -3.58
CA TRP A 164 4.92 3.57 -2.61
C TRP A 164 5.96 3.31 -1.52
N GLU A 165 6.75 4.33 -1.23
CA GLU A 165 7.70 4.34 -0.12
C GLU A 165 6.99 4.80 1.15
N GLN A 166 7.29 4.18 2.28
CA GLN A 166 6.70 4.60 3.55
C GLN A 166 7.15 6.02 3.89
N VAL A 167 6.20 6.87 4.31
CA VAL A 167 6.54 8.09 5.02
C VAL A 167 6.73 7.73 6.49
N ARG A 168 7.94 7.94 7.00
CA ARG A 168 8.33 7.63 8.38
C ARG A 168 7.65 8.55 9.39
N LYS A 169 7.61 8.13 10.65
CA LYS A 169 6.91 8.84 11.72
C LYS A 169 7.47 10.25 11.89
N ASP A 170 8.80 10.38 11.91
CA ASP A 170 9.53 11.64 12.04
C ASP A 170 9.38 12.55 10.80
N GLN A 171 9.18 11.98 9.62
CA GLN A 171 9.05 12.70 8.34
C GLN A 171 7.63 13.16 8.02
N ARG A 172 6.62 12.72 8.79
CA ARG A 172 5.21 12.97 8.53
C ARG A 172 4.90 14.44 8.29
N GLY A 173 5.28 15.31 9.23
CA GLY A 173 5.02 16.75 9.13
C GLY A 173 5.65 17.34 7.87
N THR A 174 6.93 17.06 7.66
CA THR A 174 7.69 17.54 6.49
C THR A 174 7.02 17.19 5.15
N TYR A 175 6.52 15.97 4.98
CA TYR A 175 5.89 15.58 3.71
C TYR A 175 4.49 16.15 3.55
N LEU A 176 3.70 16.25 4.62
CA LEU A 176 2.38 16.86 4.58
C LEU A 176 2.48 18.35 4.24
N ASP A 177 3.39 19.08 4.89
CA ASP A 177 3.64 20.51 4.61
C ASP A 177 4.09 20.71 3.16
N ARG A 178 4.93 19.80 2.64
CA ARG A 178 5.38 19.87 1.25
C ARG A 178 4.28 19.65 0.24
N VAL A 179 3.19 18.92 0.56
CA VAL A 179 2.09 18.65 -0.39
C VAL A 179 0.86 19.52 -0.15
N ALA A 180 0.82 20.26 0.96
CA ALA A 180 -0.24 21.22 1.24
C ALA A 180 -0.46 22.19 0.06
N PRO A 181 -1.71 22.62 -0.20
CA PRO A 181 -2.04 23.54 -1.30
C PRO A 181 -1.22 24.83 -1.29
#